data_AF-A0A5D0T730-F1
#
_entry.id   AF-A0A5D0T730-F1
#
_cell.length_a   1.000
_cell.length_b   1.000
_cell.length_c   1.000
_cell.angle_alpha   90.00
_cell.angle_beta   90.00
_cell.angle_gamma   90.00
#
_symmetry.space_group_name_H-M   'P 1'
#
loop_
_entity.id
_entity.type
_entity.pdbx_description
1 polymer ?
#
loop_
_entity_poly.entity_id
_entity_poly.type
_entity_poly.pdbx_seq_one_letter_code
_entity_poly.pdbx_strand_id
1 'polypeptide(L)'
;MELRRNRGSLVLPVVCVLVGVALLVVPREGALLRNLVAVGAIVLGGAVLLGAFRPFRFGIGAEGLTVRRPGLRRVISWPEIDALVLDEPLPVEGNPASPRLLMVPTPGQVLGVPANARHPVDGRPAVELLDLGQVRERPDEVSAALTRYAGARFTDALQLRRAAFTVPELGVGLRGYQTDQVDKLLRAGQEALAWGGAPERQAARAEVERARAGGFTTAMRGYSTIDVDEVLLALDAALAENRSTDRETTS
;
A
#
# COMPACT_ATOMS: atom_id res chain seq x y z
N MET A 1 -19.87 -10.20 1.44
CA MET A 1 -19.42 -9.36 0.31
C MET A 1 -18.40 -10.14 -0.51
N GLU A 2 -18.56 -10.24 -1.82
CA GLU A 2 -17.57 -10.89 -2.72
C GLU A 2 -16.90 -9.81 -3.56
N LEU A 3 -15.56 -9.82 -3.60
CA LEU A 3 -14.74 -8.85 -4.32
C LEU A 3 -14.54 -9.29 -5.77
N ARG A 4 -14.71 -8.34 -6.70
CA ARG A 4 -14.56 -8.55 -8.14
C ARG A 4 -13.22 -8.02 -8.60
N ARG A 5 -12.62 -8.71 -9.57
CA ARG A 5 -11.35 -8.29 -10.16
C ARG A 5 -11.52 -7.03 -11.00
N ASN A 6 -10.63 -6.05 -10.81
CA ASN A 6 -10.53 -4.90 -11.68
C ASN A 6 -9.95 -5.33 -13.05
N ARG A 7 -10.72 -5.11 -14.13
CA ARG A 7 -10.29 -5.41 -15.50
C ARG A 7 -9.61 -4.22 -16.20
N GLY A 8 -9.64 -3.03 -15.61
CA GLY A 8 -9.07 -1.80 -16.20
C GLY A 8 -7.56 -1.86 -16.41
N SER A 9 -6.84 -2.58 -15.54
CA SER A 9 -5.38 -2.77 -15.65
C SER A 9 -4.93 -3.65 -16.83
N LEU A 10 -5.87 -4.27 -17.58
CA LEU A 10 -5.53 -5.21 -18.66
C LEU A 10 -5.32 -4.55 -20.02
N VAL A 11 -5.68 -3.28 -20.18
CA VAL A 11 -5.57 -2.56 -21.46
C VAL A 11 -4.10 -2.47 -21.91
N LEU A 12 -3.21 -2.04 -21.03
CA LEU A 12 -1.78 -1.89 -21.34
C LEU A 12 -1.11 -3.23 -21.72
N PRO A 13 -1.28 -4.33 -20.95
CA PRO A 13 -0.78 -5.66 -21.34
C PRO A 13 -1.30 -6.14 -22.70
N VAL A 14 -2.59 -5.93 -23.01
CA VAL A 14 -3.16 -6.27 -24.32
C VAL A 14 -2.48 -5.47 -25.43
N VAL A 15 -2.32 -4.16 -25.25
CA VAL A 15 -1.64 -3.29 -26.21
C VAL A 15 -0.19 -3.72 -26.40
N CYS A 16 0.55 -4.04 -25.33
CA CYS A 16 1.92 -4.54 -25.41
C CYS A 16 2.02 -5.84 -26.24
N VAL A 17 1.11 -6.80 -26.03
CA VAL A 17 1.09 -8.03 -26.83
C VAL A 17 0.77 -7.74 -28.29
N LEU A 18 -0.25 -6.92 -28.57
CA LEU A 18 -0.64 -6.56 -29.93
C LEU A 18 0.47 -5.83 -30.69
N VAL A 19 1.12 -4.85 -30.04
CA VAL A 19 2.26 -4.12 -30.61
C VAL A 19 3.45 -5.05 -30.84
N GLY A 20 3.77 -5.91 -29.87
CA GLY A 20 4.84 -6.92 -30.02
C GLY A 20 4.57 -7.86 -31.20
N VAL A 21 3.34 -8.34 -31.36
CA VAL A 21 2.94 -9.19 -32.50
C VAL A 21 3.05 -8.43 -33.82
N ALA A 22 2.53 -7.21 -33.89
CA ALA A 22 2.64 -6.38 -35.09
C ALA A 22 4.11 -6.11 -35.48
N LEU A 23 4.98 -5.89 -34.50
CA LEU A 23 6.42 -5.74 -34.68
C LEU A 23 7.12 -7.02 -35.17
N LEU A 24 6.53 -8.21 -35.05
CA LEU A 24 7.08 -9.42 -35.64
C LEU A 24 6.54 -9.69 -37.06
N VAL A 25 5.32 -9.24 -37.36
CA VAL A 25 4.66 -9.51 -38.64
C VAL A 25 5.17 -8.62 -39.79
N VAL A 26 5.63 -7.40 -39.52
CA VAL A 26 6.12 -6.49 -40.57
C VAL A 26 7.56 -6.88 -40.99
N PRO A 27 7.81 -7.42 -42.19
CA PRO A 27 9.17 -7.79 -42.59
C PRO A 27 10.04 -6.54 -42.80
N ARG A 28 11.15 -6.42 -42.07
CA ARG A 28 12.27 -5.53 -42.40
C ARG A 28 13.57 -6.23 -42.06
N GLU A 29 14.50 -6.21 -43.00
CA GLU A 29 15.80 -6.86 -42.90
C GLU A 29 16.66 -6.20 -41.78
N GLY A 30 17.26 -7.04 -40.91
CA GLY A 30 18.39 -6.63 -40.06
C GLY A 30 18.14 -6.24 -38.59
N ALA A 31 16.93 -6.32 -38.04
CA ALA A 31 16.65 -5.75 -36.71
C ALA A 31 16.58 -6.79 -35.57
N LEU A 32 17.71 -7.43 -35.22
CA LEU A 32 17.80 -8.34 -34.05
C LEU A 32 17.28 -7.70 -32.76
N LEU A 33 17.61 -6.42 -32.51
CA LEU A 33 17.17 -5.67 -31.34
C LEU A 33 15.65 -5.49 -31.28
N ARG A 34 15.01 -5.26 -32.43
CA ARG A 34 13.55 -5.17 -32.53
C ARG A 34 12.87 -6.50 -32.24
N ASN A 35 13.41 -7.61 -32.74
CA ASN A 35 12.88 -8.93 -32.45
C ASN A 35 12.97 -9.27 -30.96
N LEU A 36 14.08 -8.92 -30.30
CA LEU A 36 14.24 -9.07 -28.85
C LEU A 36 13.21 -8.22 -28.08
N VAL A 37 13.03 -6.95 -28.45
CA VAL A 37 12.02 -6.06 -27.83
C VAL A 37 10.61 -6.60 -28.04
N ALA A 38 10.28 -7.07 -29.24
CA ALA A 38 8.97 -7.60 -29.57
C ALA A 38 8.66 -8.89 -28.80
N VAL A 39 9.60 -9.83 -28.72
CA VAL A 39 9.48 -11.04 -27.90
C VAL A 39 9.36 -10.67 -26.43
N GLY A 40 10.16 -9.72 -25.92
CA GLY A 40 10.07 -9.22 -24.55
C GLY A 40 8.68 -8.64 -24.24
N ALA A 41 8.14 -7.82 -25.14
CA ALA A 41 6.79 -7.25 -24.99
C ALA A 41 5.69 -8.32 -25.00
N ILE A 42 5.78 -9.33 -25.87
CA ILE A 42 4.81 -10.44 -25.92
C ILE A 42 4.89 -11.30 -24.66
N VAL A 43 6.11 -11.66 -24.23
CA VAL A 43 6.31 -12.51 -23.04
C VAL A 43 5.82 -11.77 -21.79
N LEU A 44 6.19 -10.50 -21.63
CA LEU A 44 5.80 -9.70 -20.47
C LEU A 44 4.29 -9.44 -20.45
N GLY A 45 3.72 -8.97 -21.57
CA GLY A 45 2.28 -8.72 -21.68
C GLY A 45 1.45 -10.00 -21.57
N GLY A 46 1.92 -11.09 -22.17
CA GLY A 46 1.33 -12.42 -22.09
C GLY A 46 1.33 -12.96 -20.66
N ALA A 47 2.43 -12.84 -19.92
CA ALA A 47 2.52 -13.27 -18.52
C ALA A 47 1.53 -12.50 -17.61
N VAL A 48 1.40 -11.18 -17.82
CA VAL A 48 0.42 -10.36 -17.10
C VAL A 48 -1.02 -10.77 -17.44
N LEU A 49 -1.32 -11.04 -18.72
CA LEU A 49 -2.63 -11.54 -19.16
C LEU A 49 -2.96 -12.92 -18.59
N LEU A 50 -2.00 -13.85 -18.57
CA LEU A 50 -2.13 -15.15 -17.90
C LEU A 50 -2.40 -14.99 -16.40
N GLY A 51 -1.74 -14.03 -15.76
CA GLY A 51 -2.04 -13.62 -14.39
C GLY A 51 -3.47 -13.10 -14.20
N ALA A 52 -4.03 -12.42 -15.21
CA ALA A 52 -5.39 -11.88 -15.23
C ALA A 52 -6.48 -12.96 -15.34
N PHE A 53 -6.22 -14.02 -16.10
CA PHE A 53 -7.12 -15.17 -16.23
C PHE A 53 -7.13 -16.10 -15.00
N ARG A 54 -6.30 -15.85 -13.98
CA ARG A 54 -6.33 -16.63 -12.73
C ARG A 54 -7.65 -16.40 -11.97
N PRO A 55 -8.28 -17.46 -11.44
CA PRO A 55 -9.55 -17.38 -10.73
C PRO A 55 -9.33 -16.70 -9.37
N PHE A 56 -9.39 -15.37 -9.36
CA PHE A 56 -9.42 -14.57 -8.15
C PHE A 56 -10.84 -14.63 -7.57
N ARG A 57 -10.97 -15.14 -6.35
CA ARG A 57 -12.18 -14.97 -5.53
C ARG A 57 -11.75 -14.63 -4.12
N PHE A 58 -12.18 -13.47 -3.65
CA PHE A 58 -12.02 -13.04 -2.27
C PHE A 58 -13.39 -12.67 -1.71
N GLY A 59 -13.88 -13.45 -0.75
CA GLY A 59 -15.17 -13.24 -0.11
C GLY A 59 -15.01 -12.93 1.37
N ILE A 60 -15.66 -11.86 1.83
CA ILE A 60 -15.76 -11.50 3.24
C ILE A 60 -17.17 -11.90 3.70
N GLY A 61 -17.29 -12.84 4.64
CA GLY A 61 -18.58 -13.35 5.09
C GLY A 61 -18.61 -13.63 6.59
N ALA A 62 -19.78 -14.07 7.09
CA ALA A 62 -19.97 -14.37 8.51
C ALA A 62 -19.05 -15.50 9.01
N GLU A 63 -18.74 -16.47 8.15
CA GLU A 63 -17.89 -17.62 8.50
C GLU A 63 -16.38 -17.32 8.47
N GLY A 64 -15.97 -16.26 7.75
CA GLY A 64 -14.57 -15.98 7.53
C GLY A 64 -14.27 -15.34 6.18
N LEU A 65 -13.03 -15.55 5.72
CA LEU A 65 -12.52 -15.11 4.44
C LEU A 65 -12.45 -16.28 3.46
N THR A 66 -13.18 -16.20 2.36
CA THR A 66 -13.00 -17.12 1.23
C THR A 66 -11.86 -16.61 0.37
N VAL A 67 -10.72 -17.31 0.33
CA VAL A 67 -9.54 -16.90 -0.44
C VAL A 67 -9.24 -17.90 -1.54
N ARG A 68 -9.09 -17.42 -2.77
CA ARG A 68 -8.68 -18.22 -3.92
C ARG A 68 -7.57 -17.54 -4.70
N ARG A 69 -6.34 -17.93 -4.42
CA ARG A 69 -5.10 -17.51 -5.09
C ARG A 69 -4.10 -18.68 -5.19
N PRO A 70 -3.05 -18.59 -6.01
CA PRO A 70 -1.97 -19.58 -6.00
C PRO A 70 -1.40 -19.74 -4.59
N GLY A 71 -1.30 -20.98 -4.11
CA GLY A 71 -0.83 -21.31 -2.76
C GLY A 71 -1.89 -21.22 -1.65
N LEU A 72 -3.05 -20.58 -1.89
CA LEU A 72 -4.09 -20.43 -0.86
C LEU A 72 -5.49 -20.47 -1.49
N ARG A 73 -6.13 -21.63 -1.40
CA ARG A 73 -7.47 -21.89 -1.97
C ARG A 73 -8.37 -22.56 -0.95
N ARG A 74 -8.84 -21.77 0.01
CA ARG A 74 -9.70 -22.26 1.10
C ARG A 74 -10.51 -21.14 1.72
N VAL A 75 -11.47 -21.52 2.54
CA VAL A 75 -12.06 -20.62 3.54
C VAL A 75 -11.13 -20.59 4.74
N ILE A 76 -10.83 -19.39 5.21
CA ILE A 76 -10.08 -19.11 6.43
C ILE A 76 -11.11 -18.61 7.43
N SER A 77 -11.37 -19.40 8.46
CA SER A 77 -12.38 -19.07 9.46
C SER A 77 -11.88 -17.95 10.37
N TRP A 78 -12.80 -17.16 10.94
CA TRP A 78 -12.42 -16.07 11.86
C TRP A 78 -11.54 -16.50 13.06
N PRO A 79 -11.70 -17.71 13.65
CA PRO A 79 -10.80 -18.17 14.72
C PRO A 79 -9.36 -18.45 14.28
N GLU A 80 -9.11 -18.65 12.98
CA GLU A 80 -7.76 -18.83 12.43
C GLU A 80 -7.02 -17.51 12.21
N ILE A 81 -7.76 -16.40 12.36
CA ILE A 81 -7.29 -15.04 12.13
C ILE A 81 -7.16 -14.36 13.49
N ASP A 82 -5.93 -13.98 13.82
CA ASP A 82 -5.67 -13.18 15.01
C ASP A 82 -5.91 -11.70 14.74
N ALA A 83 -5.33 -11.20 13.64
CA ALA A 83 -5.49 -9.82 13.21
C ALA A 83 -5.58 -9.69 11.69
N LEU A 84 -6.34 -8.69 11.24
CA LEU A 84 -6.41 -8.22 9.87
C LEU A 84 -6.10 -6.73 9.84
N VAL A 85 -5.30 -6.32 8.87
CA VAL A 85 -4.96 -4.91 8.71
C VAL A 85 -5.02 -4.52 7.25
N LEU A 86 -5.74 -3.44 6.98
CA LEU A 86 -5.70 -2.76 5.69
C LEU A 86 -4.61 -1.70 5.76
N ASP A 87 -3.57 -1.87 4.94
CA ASP A 87 -2.38 -1.01 4.91
C ASP A 87 -2.05 -0.58 3.48
N GLU A 88 -1.23 0.44 3.32
CA GLU A 88 -0.71 0.91 2.02
C GLU A 88 0.80 1.04 2.15
N PRO A 89 1.58 0.33 1.32
CA PRO A 89 3.04 0.41 1.34
C PRO A 89 3.54 1.83 1.04
N LEU A 90 4.82 2.09 1.32
CA LEU A 90 5.43 3.34 0.86
C LEU A 90 5.40 3.36 -0.68
N PRO A 91 5.15 4.52 -1.30
CA PRO A 91 5.44 4.72 -2.71
C PRO A 91 6.88 4.32 -3.01
N VAL A 92 7.11 3.76 -4.20
CA VAL A 92 8.45 3.38 -4.66
C VAL A 92 8.79 4.25 -5.86
N GLU A 93 9.80 5.10 -5.73
CA GLU A 93 10.23 6.05 -6.76
C GLU A 93 9.09 6.96 -7.23
N GLY A 94 8.27 7.41 -6.27
CA GLY A 94 7.08 8.23 -6.53
C GLY A 94 5.91 7.50 -7.20
N ASN A 95 5.99 6.19 -7.42
CA ASN A 95 4.85 5.41 -7.87
C ASN A 95 3.96 5.04 -6.68
N PRO A 96 2.67 5.40 -6.69
CA PRO A 96 1.76 5.08 -5.59
C PRO A 96 1.64 3.55 -5.47
N ALA A 97 1.81 3.06 -4.24
CA ALA A 97 1.57 1.67 -3.92
C ALA A 97 0.07 1.43 -3.73
N SER A 98 -0.44 0.28 -4.19
CA SER A 98 -1.84 -0.05 -3.95
C SER A 98 -2.06 -0.50 -2.50
N PRO A 99 -3.19 -0.14 -1.87
CA PRO A 99 -3.59 -0.69 -0.59
C PRO A 99 -3.63 -2.22 -0.62
N ARG A 100 -3.27 -2.86 0.49
CA ARG A 100 -3.22 -4.31 0.65
C ARG A 100 -3.81 -4.73 1.98
N LEU A 101 -4.45 -5.89 1.98
CA LEU A 101 -4.95 -6.54 3.19
C LEU A 101 -3.93 -7.57 3.67
N LEU A 102 -3.44 -7.37 4.88
CA LEU A 102 -2.54 -8.31 5.56
C LEU A 102 -3.30 -9.06 6.65
N MET A 103 -2.88 -10.29 6.92
CA MET A 103 -3.46 -11.15 7.93
C MET A 103 -2.38 -11.78 8.80
N VAL A 104 -2.56 -11.70 10.11
CA VAL A 104 -1.75 -12.40 11.10
C VAL A 104 -2.50 -13.66 11.51
N PRO A 105 -1.93 -14.86 11.28
CA PRO A 105 -2.56 -16.09 11.73
C PRO A 105 -2.59 -16.19 13.25
N THR A 106 -3.60 -16.88 13.79
CA THR A 106 -3.61 -17.31 15.18
C THR A 106 -2.33 -18.11 15.50
N PRO A 107 -1.66 -17.86 16.65
CA PRO A 107 -0.46 -18.60 17.02
C PRO A 107 -0.65 -20.12 16.92
N GLY A 108 0.29 -20.79 16.26
CA GLY A 108 0.24 -22.25 16.03
C GLY A 108 -0.52 -22.69 14.77
N GLN A 109 -1.22 -21.79 14.07
CA GLN A 109 -1.86 -22.12 12.80
C GLN A 109 -0.89 -22.04 11.61
N VAL A 110 -1.01 -23.00 10.70
CA VAL A 110 -0.19 -23.08 9.47
C VAL A 110 -1.09 -22.86 8.25
N LEU A 111 -0.93 -21.72 7.59
CA LEU A 111 -1.69 -21.35 6.39
C LEU A 111 -1.18 -22.00 5.09
N GLY A 112 -0.03 -22.67 5.13
CA GLY A 112 0.62 -23.25 3.95
C GLY A 112 1.24 -22.21 3.02
N VAL A 113 1.33 -20.95 3.45
CA VAL A 113 1.96 -19.84 2.73
C VAL A 113 2.92 -19.14 3.68
N PRO A 114 4.16 -18.80 3.26
CA PRO A 114 5.09 -18.08 4.11
C PRO A 114 4.59 -16.65 4.40
N ALA A 115 4.90 -16.16 5.60
CA ALA A 115 4.75 -14.74 5.91
C ALA A 115 5.65 -13.92 4.98
N ASN A 116 5.04 -12.96 4.27
CA ASN A 116 5.71 -12.12 3.28
C ASN A 116 5.59 -10.62 3.61
N ALA A 117 4.97 -10.29 4.74
CA ALA A 117 4.79 -8.94 5.23
C ALA A 117 4.88 -8.90 6.76
N ARG A 118 4.77 -7.71 7.33
CA ARG A 118 4.65 -7.47 8.77
C ARG A 118 3.44 -6.61 9.04
N HIS A 119 2.79 -6.85 10.15
CA HIS A 119 1.72 -6.00 10.64
C HIS A 119 2.30 -4.64 11.05
N PRO A 120 1.75 -3.51 10.58
CA PRO A 120 2.40 -2.20 10.68
C PRO A 120 2.41 -1.61 12.09
N VAL A 121 1.51 -2.07 12.96
CA VAL A 121 1.38 -1.54 14.33
C VAL A 121 2.24 -2.32 15.33
N ASP A 122 2.34 -3.64 15.20
CA ASP A 122 2.95 -4.52 16.20
C ASP A 122 4.11 -5.38 15.65
N GLY A 123 4.43 -5.24 14.36
CA GLY A 123 5.55 -5.90 13.70
C GLY A 123 5.40 -7.41 13.50
N ARG A 124 4.28 -8.01 13.88
CA ARG A 124 4.08 -9.47 13.81
C ARG A 124 4.12 -9.97 12.36
N PRO A 125 4.64 -11.18 12.12
CA PRO A 125 4.65 -11.76 10.77
C PRO A 125 3.24 -11.85 10.21
N ALA A 126 3.06 -11.31 9.01
CA ALA A 126 1.77 -11.27 8.34
C ALA A 126 1.86 -11.87 6.93
N VAL A 127 0.74 -12.40 6.47
CA VAL A 127 0.54 -12.89 5.10
C VAL A 127 -0.30 -11.86 4.38
N GLU A 128 0.20 -11.35 3.26
CA GLU A 128 -0.58 -10.53 2.35
C GLU A 128 -1.65 -11.39 1.67
N LEU A 129 -2.91 -11.10 1.99
CA LEU A 129 -4.05 -11.81 1.43
C LEU A 129 -4.47 -11.25 0.09
N LEU A 130 -4.48 -9.93 -0.03
CA LEU A 130 -5.10 -9.21 -1.13
C LEU A 130 -4.38 -7.89 -1.42
N ASP A 131 -4.15 -7.64 -2.70
CA ASP A 131 -3.80 -6.32 -3.25
C ASP A 131 -5.08 -5.69 -3.82
N LEU A 132 -5.50 -4.54 -3.26
CA LEU A 132 -6.72 -3.85 -3.63
C LEU A 132 -6.59 -3.14 -4.99
N GLY A 133 -5.39 -2.94 -5.53
CA GLY A 133 -5.21 -2.45 -6.91
C GLY A 133 -5.79 -3.43 -7.95
N GLN A 134 -5.91 -4.71 -7.58
CA GLN A 134 -6.51 -5.76 -8.41
C GLN A 134 -8.02 -5.91 -8.20
N VAL A 135 -8.62 -5.12 -7.31
CA VAL A 135 -10.02 -5.21 -6.89
C VAL A 135 -10.80 -4.03 -7.43
N ARG A 136 -12.07 -4.27 -7.80
CA ARG A 136 -12.96 -3.24 -8.33
C ARG A 136 -13.58 -2.40 -7.21
N GLU A 137 -13.92 -3.04 -6.11
CA GLU A 137 -14.50 -2.42 -4.92
C GLU A 137 -13.51 -1.43 -4.29
N ARG A 138 -14.02 -0.33 -3.75
CA ARG A 138 -13.18 0.73 -3.18
C ARG A 138 -12.60 0.29 -1.82
N PRO A 139 -11.42 0.79 -1.42
CA PRO A 139 -10.85 0.52 -0.10
C PRO A 139 -11.84 0.76 1.06
N ASP A 140 -12.62 1.83 1.01
CA ASP A 140 -13.61 2.15 2.04
C ASP A 140 -14.76 1.13 2.11
N GLU A 141 -15.19 0.56 0.98
CA GLU A 141 -16.23 -0.48 0.93
C GLU A 141 -15.69 -1.79 1.53
N VAL A 142 -14.44 -2.13 1.23
CA VAL A 142 -13.74 -3.28 1.80
C VAL A 142 -13.55 -3.10 3.31
N SER A 143 -13.12 -1.92 3.74
CA SER A 143 -12.96 -1.57 5.15
C SER A 143 -14.30 -1.69 5.91
N ALA A 144 -15.39 -1.12 5.37
CA ALA A 144 -16.71 -1.23 5.98
C ALA A 144 -17.18 -2.69 6.13
N ALA A 145 -16.91 -3.53 5.13
CA ALA A 145 -17.23 -4.96 5.21
C ALA A 145 -16.37 -5.69 6.25
N LEU A 146 -15.07 -5.41 6.32
CA LEU A 146 -14.18 -6.03 7.30
C LEU A 146 -14.53 -5.60 8.72
N THR A 147 -14.80 -4.32 8.95
CA THR A 147 -15.30 -3.80 10.24
C THR A 147 -16.57 -4.53 10.66
N ARG A 148 -17.50 -4.77 9.73
CA ARG A 148 -18.76 -5.48 10.01
C ARG A 148 -18.56 -6.95 10.38
N TYR A 149 -17.72 -7.69 9.67
CA TYR A 149 -17.62 -9.15 9.81
C TYR A 149 -16.45 -9.62 10.69
N ALA A 150 -15.29 -8.99 10.59
CA ALA A 150 -14.11 -9.33 11.40
C ALA A 150 -14.15 -8.68 12.80
N GLY A 151 -14.92 -7.60 12.96
CA GLY A 151 -15.07 -6.88 14.21
C GLY A 151 -13.72 -6.41 14.75
N ALA A 152 -13.47 -6.68 16.04
CA ALA A 152 -12.26 -6.25 16.75
C ALA A 152 -10.94 -6.80 16.18
N ARG A 153 -10.97 -7.82 15.30
CA ARG A 153 -9.76 -8.35 14.65
C ARG A 153 -9.24 -7.44 13.53
N PHE A 154 -10.08 -6.55 13.00
CA PHE A 154 -9.74 -5.71 11.87
C PHE A 154 -9.27 -4.33 12.31
N THR A 155 -8.18 -3.86 11.72
CA THR A 155 -7.63 -2.52 11.87
C THR A 155 -7.51 -1.86 10.50
N ASP A 156 -8.12 -0.68 10.34
CA ASP A 156 -7.92 0.16 9.15
C ASP A 156 -6.74 1.12 9.39
N ALA A 157 -5.53 0.68 9.07
CA ALA A 157 -4.34 1.49 9.28
C ALA A 157 -4.29 2.72 8.35
N LEU A 158 -4.98 2.66 7.20
CA LEU A 158 -5.11 3.81 6.30
C LEU A 158 -5.92 4.92 6.93
N GLN A 159 -7.09 4.55 7.44
CA GLN A 159 -7.99 5.50 8.07
C GLN A 159 -7.37 6.06 9.35
N LEU A 160 -6.70 5.22 10.16
CA LEU A 160 -5.98 5.67 11.35
C LEU A 160 -4.89 6.69 11.03
N ARG A 161 -4.05 6.45 10.02
CA ARG A 161 -3.01 7.41 9.59
C ARG A 161 -3.60 8.73 9.11
N ARG A 162 -4.63 8.67 8.26
CA ARG A 162 -5.30 9.87 7.70
C ARG A 162 -5.98 10.70 8.80
N ALA A 163 -6.61 10.03 9.75
CA ALA A 163 -7.26 10.69 10.89
C ALA A 163 -6.25 11.29 11.87
N ALA A 164 -5.06 10.68 12.00
CA ALA A 164 -4.00 11.19 12.85
C ALA A 164 -3.33 12.45 12.27
N PHE A 165 -3.08 12.45 10.97
CA PHE A 165 -2.56 13.61 10.25
C PHE A 165 -2.90 13.51 8.76
N THR A 166 -3.66 14.50 8.26
CA THR A 166 -4.05 14.57 6.86
C THR A 166 -2.94 15.22 6.04
N VAL A 167 -2.41 14.50 5.05
CA VAL A 167 -1.43 15.02 4.10
C VAL A 167 -2.19 15.51 2.86
N PRO A 168 -2.05 16.79 2.48
CA PRO A 168 -2.64 17.30 1.23
C PRO A 168 -1.97 16.67 0.02
N GLU A 169 -2.61 16.76 -1.15
CA GLU A 169 -1.96 16.38 -2.40
C GLU A 169 -0.79 17.33 -2.68
N LEU A 170 0.43 16.79 -2.66
CA LEU A 170 1.64 17.58 -2.87
C LEU A 170 1.88 17.78 -4.36
N GLY A 171 2.07 19.03 -4.78
CA GLY A 171 2.38 19.34 -6.17
C GLY A 171 3.70 18.70 -6.60
N VAL A 172 3.77 18.15 -7.81
CA VAL A 172 5.01 17.60 -8.39
C VAL A 172 5.56 18.58 -9.41
N GLY A 173 6.80 19.04 -9.20
CA GLY A 173 7.46 20.04 -10.03
C GLY A 173 8.90 19.65 -10.42
N LEU A 174 9.51 20.50 -11.24
CA LEU A 174 10.93 20.41 -11.55
C LEU A 174 11.76 20.88 -10.35
N ARG A 175 12.85 20.18 -10.05
CA ARG A 175 13.75 20.50 -8.92
C ARG A 175 13.07 20.50 -7.54
N GLY A 176 12.04 19.69 -7.37
CA GLY A 176 11.39 19.46 -6.09
C GLY A 176 12.21 18.56 -5.15
N TYR A 177 11.75 18.42 -3.91
CA TYR A 177 12.33 17.48 -2.96
C TYR A 177 12.06 16.04 -3.38
N GLN A 178 13.03 15.15 -3.10
CA GLN A 178 12.94 13.74 -3.44
C GLN A 178 11.74 13.08 -2.73
N THR A 179 10.84 12.50 -3.52
CA THR A 179 9.55 11.98 -3.05
C THR A 179 9.71 10.92 -1.97
N ASP A 180 10.61 9.96 -2.18
CA ASP A 180 10.82 8.85 -1.23
C ASP A 180 11.33 9.33 0.13
N GLN A 181 12.09 10.43 0.18
CA GLN A 181 12.57 11.01 1.44
C GLN A 181 11.42 11.66 2.20
N VAL A 182 10.58 12.43 1.49
CA VAL A 182 9.42 13.12 2.06
C VAL A 182 8.36 12.10 2.52
N ASP A 183 8.03 11.12 1.67
CA ASP A 183 7.02 10.09 1.97
C ASP A 183 7.38 9.27 3.21
N LYS A 184 8.67 8.99 3.42
CA LYS A 184 9.17 8.30 4.63
C LYS A 184 8.94 9.12 5.89
N LEU A 185 9.27 10.42 5.86
CA LEU A 185 9.09 11.31 7.01
C LEU A 185 7.61 11.50 7.35
N LEU A 186 6.79 11.77 6.33
CA LEU A 186 5.35 11.92 6.50
C LEU A 186 4.73 10.65 7.06
N ARG A 187 5.17 9.47 6.58
CA ARG A 187 4.74 8.19 7.13
C ARG A 187 5.15 8.03 8.58
N ALA A 188 6.42 8.21 8.91
CA ALA A 188 6.91 8.05 10.28
C ALA A 188 6.14 8.95 11.26
N GLY A 189 5.87 10.20 10.86
CA GLY A 189 5.05 11.12 11.65
C GLY A 189 3.58 10.68 11.79
N GLN A 190 2.94 10.26 10.69
CA GLN A 190 1.57 9.73 10.72
C GLN A 190 1.45 8.50 11.63
N GLU A 191 2.39 7.55 11.55
CA GLU A 191 2.40 6.34 12.36
C GLU A 191 2.61 6.67 13.84
N ALA A 192 3.57 7.56 14.14
CA ALA A 192 3.82 8.03 15.50
C ALA A 192 2.60 8.76 16.12
N LEU A 193 1.84 9.51 15.31
CA LEU A 193 0.61 10.15 15.76
C LEU A 193 -0.55 9.16 15.93
N ALA A 194 -0.67 8.19 15.02
CA ALA A 194 -1.80 7.26 14.96
C ALA A 194 -1.76 6.19 16.04
N TRP A 195 -0.60 5.58 16.28
CA TRP A 195 -0.44 4.50 17.26
C TRP A 195 0.88 4.53 18.04
N GLY A 196 1.76 5.51 17.78
CA GLY A 196 2.96 5.72 18.59
C GLY A 196 2.68 6.37 19.95
N GLY A 197 3.57 6.11 20.90
CA GLY A 197 3.60 6.79 22.19
C GLY A 197 4.43 8.08 22.14
N ALA A 198 4.62 8.68 23.32
CA ALA A 198 5.48 9.86 23.48
C ALA A 198 6.91 9.68 22.93
N PRO A 199 7.62 8.56 23.18
CA PRO A 199 8.98 8.41 22.65
C PRO A 199 9.00 8.29 21.12
N GLU A 200 8.05 7.58 20.52
CA GLU A 200 7.95 7.46 19.05
C GLU A 200 7.63 8.80 18.40
N ARG A 201 6.75 9.61 19.00
CA ARG A 201 6.45 10.97 18.54
C ARG A 201 7.66 11.88 18.62
N GLN A 202 8.39 11.84 19.74
CA GLN A 202 9.61 12.63 19.91
C GLN A 202 10.69 12.21 18.91
N ALA A 203 10.83 10.92 18.64
CA ALA A 203 11.77 10.41 17.65
C ALA A 203 11.42 10.85 16.22
N ALA A 204 10.15 10.71 15.82
CA ALA A 204 9.67 11.17 14.52
C ALA A 204 9.84 12.69 14.35
N ARG A 205 9.54 13.45 15.41
CA ARG A 205 9.74 14.91 15.43
C ARG A 205 11.21 15.27 15.23
N ALA A 206 12.11 14.65 15.99
CA ALA A 206 13.55 14.87 15.85
C ALA A 206 14.07 14.49 14.46
N GLU A 207 13.46 13.51 13.78
CA GLU A 207 13.77 13.16 12.41
C GLU A 207 13.35 14.24 11.41
N VAL A 208 12.13 14.77 11.56
CA VAL A 208 11.63 15.90 10.76
C VAL A 208 12.50 17.14 10.96
N GLU A 209 12.81 17.52 12.21
CA GLU A 209 13.67 18.66 12.54
C GLU A 209 15.07 18.49 11.93
N ARG A 210 15.66 17.29 12.04
CA ARG A 210 16.98 16.98 11.47
C ARG A 210 16.97 17.08 9.94
N ALA A 211 15.93 16.56 9.28
CA ALA A 211 15.81 16.62 7.83
C ALA A 211 15.67 18.07 7.35
N ARG A 212 14.88 18.89 8.05
CA ARG A 212 14.73 20.32 7.74
C ARG A 212 16.03 21.11 7.95
N ALA A 213 16.78 20.82 9.02
CA ALA A 213 18.05 21.49 9.30
C ALA A 213 19.18 21.05 8.35
N GLY A 214 19.21 19.77 7.97
CA GLY A 214 20.21 19.22 7.05
C GLY A 214 19.92 19.49 5.57
N GLY A 215 18.70 19.90 5.24
CA GLY A 215 18.23 20.11 3.89
C GLY A 215 17.78 18.80 3.21
N PHE A 216 16.86 18.94 2.26
CA PHE A 216 16.35 17.84 1.45
C PHE A 216 17.16 17.66 0.17
N THR A 217 17.30 16.40 -0.26
CA THR A 217 17.86 16.11 -1.58
C THR A 217 16.86 16.56 -2.65
N THR A 218 17.30 17.38 -3.60
CA THR A 218 16.47 17.79 -4.73
C THR A 218 16.56 16.77 -5.87
N ALA A 219 15.42 16.36 -6.39
CA ALA A 219 15.32 15.51 -7.56
C ALA A 219 14.93 16.34 -8.80
N MET A 220 15.26 15.87 -10.01
CA MET A 220 14.88 16.57 -11.24
C MET A 220 13.37 16.73 -11.37
N ARG A 221 12.61 15.75 -10.87
CA ARG A 221 11.16 15.79 -10.66
C ARG A 221 10.90 15.36 -9.22
N GLY A 222 10.24 16.20 -8.43
CA GLY A 222 10.01 15.95 -7.00
C GLY A 222 8.86 16.79 -6.46
N TYR A 223 8.56 16.66 -5.18
CA TYR A 223 7.50 17.43 -4.55
C TYR A 223 7.89 18.91 -4.43
N SER A 224 6.90 19.79 -4.57
CA SER A 224 7.01 21.24 -4.37
C SER A 224 7.67 21.52 -3.02
N THR A 225 8.74 22.30 -3.02
CA THR A 225 9.48 22.61 -1.79
C THR A 225 8.60 23.40 -0.81
N ILE A 226 7.74 24.28 -1.34
CA ILE A 226 6.81 25.10 -0.54
C ILE A 226 5.79 24.20 0.15
N ASP A 227 5.10 23.34 -0.61
CA ASP A 227 4.07 22.43 -0.08
C ASP A 227 4.66 21.49 0.97
N VAL A 228 5.88 20.99 0.73
CA VAL A 228 6.58 20.10 1.66
C VAL A 228 6.99 20.82 2.94
N ASP A 229 7.55 22.02 2.83
CA ASP A 229 7.96 22.79 4.02
C ASP A 229 6.76 23.14 4.90
N GLU A 230 5.62 23.48 4.28
CA GLU A 230 4.37 23.79 4.97
C GLU A 230 3.81 22.54 5.69
N VAL A 231 3.71 21.40 5.01
CA VAL A 231 3.18 20.18 5.63
C VAL A 231 4.11 19.63 6.72
N LEU A 232 5.43 19.74 6.55
CA LEU A 232 6.38 19.30 7.57
C LEU A 232 6.38 20.21 8.80
N LEU A 233 6.14 21.51 8.62
CA LEU A 233 5.93 22.43 9.74
C LEU A 233 4.65 22.06 10.51
N ALA A 234 3.56 21.77 9.80
CA ALA A 234 2.32 21.33 10.43
C ALA A 234 2.48 19.99 11.15
N LEU A 235 3.24 19.06 10.57
CA LEU A 235 3.53 17.76 11.17
C LEU A 235 4.38 17.89 12.45
N ASP A 236 5.42 18.73 12.43
CA ASP A 236 6.24 19.03 13.61
C ASP A 236 5.40 19.59 14.76
N ALA A 237 4.50 20.54 14.46
CA ALA A 237 3.56 21.09 15.44
C ALA A 237 2.61 20.02 16.01
N ALA A 238 2.05 19.15 15.15
CA ALA A 238 1.17 18.08 15.58
C ALA A 238 1.90 17.04 16.45
N LEU A 239 3.16 16.73 16.14
CA LEU A 239 3.99 15.82 16.94
C LEU A 239 4.38 16.40 18.30
N ALA A 240 4.48 17.72 18.41
CA ALA A 240 4.75 18.42 19.66
C ALA A 240 3.54 18.48 20.61
N GLU A 241 2.32 18.34 20.09
CA GLU A 241 1.10 18.41 20.89
C GLU A 241 0.95 17.14 21.76
N ASN A 242 1.22 17.31 23.06
CA ASN A 242 0.97 16.26 24.04
C ASN A 242 -0.54 16.11 24.26
N ARG A 243 -1.11 14.97 23.87
CA ARG A 243 -2.48 14.56 24.26
C ARG A 243 -2.62 14.25 25.77
N SER A 244 -1.71 14.73 26.63
CA SER A 244 -1.74 14.43 28.07
C SER A 244 -2.64 15.38 28.89
N THR A 245 -3.31 16.34 28.26
CA THR A 245 -4.11 17.37 28.97
C THR A 245 -5.60 17.08 29.10
N ASP A 246 -6.09 15.88 28.76
CA ASP A 246 -7.55 15.60 28.76
C ASP A 246 -7.96 14.35 29.57
N ARG A 247 -7.11 13.89 30.49
CA ARG A 247 -7.45 12.87 31.50
C ARG A 247 -7.07 13.32 32.91
N GLU A 248 -7.50 14.52 33.28
CA GLU A 248 -7.76 14.84 34.68
C GLU A 248 -9.12 15.55 34.76
N THR A 249 -9.87 15.19 35.80
CA THR A 249 -11.19 15.72 36.21
C THR A 249 -12.42 15.23 35.44
N THR A 250 -12.94 14.07 35.86
CA THR A 250 -14.26 14.07 36.51
C THR A 250 -14.36 12.88 37.47
N SER A 251 -14.94 13.19 38.62
CA SER A 251 -14.94 12.48 39.91
C SER A 251 -15.50 11.07 39.94
#